data_AF-A0A0A9HCZ7-F1
#
_entry.id   AF-A0A0A9HCZ7-F1
#
_cell.length_a   1.000
_cell.length_b   1.000
_cell.length_c   1.000
_cell.angle_alpha   90.00
_cell.angle_beta   90.00
_cell.angle_gamma   90.00
#
_symmetry.space_group_name_H-M   'P 1'
#
loop_
_entity.id
_entity.type
_entity.pdbx_description
1 polymer ?
#
loop_
_entity_poly.entity_id
_entity_poly.type
_entity_poly.pdbx_seq_one_letter_code
_entity_poly.pdbx_strand_id
1 'polypeptide(L)'
;MGACSFHKNSEVGKSAAEKLILLEPDCTAAYVLLSNIYSSEGRWDDRARVMKRMREMRLRKDTGKSWIELEKEVRSFVVGRASRPDSAAVDDVLMQLSAVASDQDLVESNGL
;
A
#
# COMPACT_ATOMS: atom_id res chain seq x y z
N MET A 1 8.22 1.28 -1.81
CA MET A 1 8.19 0.63 -3.14
C MET A 1 9.50 0.98 -3.81
N GLY A 2 10.28 -0.02 -4.23
CA GLY A 2 11.61 0.21 -4.82
C GLY A 2 11.52 0.83 -6.22
N ALA A 3 12.58 1.56 -6.59
CA ALA A 3 12.74 2.38 -7.79
C ALA A 3 12.62 1.67 -9.16
N CYS A 4 12.16 0.42 -9.21
CA CYS A 4 12.11 -0.40 -10.43
C CYS A 4 10.68 -0.71 -10.91
N SER A 5 9.72 0.20 -10.70
CA SER A 5 8.35 0.04 -11.23
C SER A 5 8.20 0.36 -12.72
N PHE A 6 9.27 0.73 -13.43
CA PHE A 6 9.21 1.18 -14.82
C PHE A 6 9.17 0.04 -15.86
N HIS A 7 9.54 -1.19 -15.49
CA HIS A 7 9.36 -2.38 -16.34
C HIS A 7 8.48 -3.41 -15.63
N LYS A 8 7.18 -3.12 -15.50
CA LYS A 8 6.18 -4.06 -14.98
C LYS A 8 5.71 -4.99 -16.07
N ASN A 9 6.35 -6.15 -16.20
CA ASN A 9 5.68 -7.28 -16.83
C ASN A 9 4.75 -7.92 -15.77
N SER A 10 3.59 -7.29 -15.55
CA SER A 10 2.62 -7.72 -14.54
C SER A 10 2.11 -9.13 -14.79
N GLU A 11 2.01 -9.55 -16.05
CA GLU A 11 1.62 -10.91 -16.44
C GLU A 11 2.61 -11.97 -15.97
N VAL A 12 3.92 -11.74 -16.14
CA VAL A 12 4.96 -12.65 -15.62
C VAL A 12 4.90 -12.71 -14.09
N GLY A 13 4.78 -11.56 -13.43
CA GLY A 13 4.66 -11.48 -11.97
C GLY A 13 3.43 -12.21 -11.45
N LYS A 14 2.30 -12.09 -12.15
CA LYS A 14 1.04 -12.77 -11.82
C LYS A 14 1.18 -14.27 -11.99
N SER A 15 1.69 -14.74 -13.12
CA SER A 15 1.91 -16.17 -13.38
C SER A 15 2.86 -16.80 -12.35
N ALA A 16 3.93 -16.09 -11.98
CA ALA A 16 4.85 -16.54 -10.95
C ALA A 16 4.18 -16.63 -9.57
N ALA A 17 3.41 -15.61 -9.18
CA ALA A 17 2.68 -15.59 -7.91
C ALA A 17 1.62 -16.71 -7.84
N GLU A 18 0.87 -16.94 -8.91
CA GLU A 18 -0.13 -18.01 -9.00
C GLU A 18 0.50 -19.40 -8.89
N LYS A 19 1.62 -19.64 -9.61
CA LYS A 19 2.37 -20.90 -9.49
C LYS A 19 2.91 -21.10 -8.09
N LEU A 20 3.44 -20.05 -7.46
CA LEU A 20 3.96 -20.15 -6.09
C LEU A 20 2.86 -20.43 -5.09
N ILE A 21 1.66 -19.86 -5.27
CA ILE A 21 0.49 -20.19 -4.44
C ILE A 21 0.04 -21.65 -4.62
N LEU A 22 0.16 -22.21 -5.84
CA LEU A 22 -0.16 -23.61 -6.09
C LEU A 22 0.84 -24.56 -5.43
N LEU A 23 2.12 -24.20 -5.42
CA LEU A 23 3.19 -25.01 -4.82
C LEU A 23 3.24 -24.85 -3.30
N GLU A 24 3.09 -23.62 -2.81
CA GLU A 24 3.17 -23.23 -1.40
C GLU A 24 1.97 -22.32 -1.04
N PRO A 25 0.82 -22.92 -0.69
CA PRO A 25 -0.42 -22.18 -0.39
C PRO A 25 -0.33 -21.20 0.78
N ASP A 26 0.65 -21.37 1.67
CA ASP A 26 0.85 -20.51 2.85
C ASP A 26 1.87 -19.39 2.60
N CYS A 27 2.40 -19.28 1.37
CA CYS A 27 3.41 -18.29 1.00
C CYS A 27 2.83 -16.87 0.97
N THR A 28 2.88 -16.18 2.12
CA THR A 28 2.35 -14.81 2.28
C THR A 28 2.93 -13.82 1.26
N ALA A 29 4.20 -13.95 0.89
CA ALA A 29 4.85 -13.08 -0.08
C ALA A 29 4.19 -13.16 -1.48
N ALA A 30 3.76 -14.35 -1.90
CA ALA A 30 3.08 -14.56 -3.17
C ALA A 30 1.73 -13.82 -3.22
N TYR A 31 0.95 -13.90 -2.14
CA TYR A 31 -0.31 -13.17 -2.03
C TYR A 31 -0.11 -11.65 -2.00
N VAL A 32 0.91 -11.17 -1.29
CA VAL A 32 1.25 -9.74 -1.25
C VAL A 32 1.65 -9.24 -2.63
N LEU A 33 2.47 -10.00 -3.36
CA LEU A 33 2.86 -9.68 -4.73
C LEU A 33 1.64 -9.59 -5.66
N LEU A 34 0.77 -10.61 -5.63
CA LEU A 34 -0.44 -10.66 -6.44
C LEU A 34 -1.40 -9.49 -6.13
N SER A 35 -1.55 -9.16 -4.84
CA SER A 35 -2.35 -8.01 -4.38
C SER A 35 -1.78 -6.67 -4.89
N ASN A 36 -0.46 -6.51 -4.88
CA ASN A 36 0.20 -5.31 -5.39
C ASN A 36 0.07 -5.17 -6.91
N ILE A 37 0.18 -6.28 -7.65
CA ILE A 37 -0.03 -6.30 -9.11
C ILE A 37 -1.44 -5.82 -9.44
N TYR A 38 -2.47 -6.41 -8.82
CA TYR A 38 -3.86 -5.97 -9.02
C TYR A 38 -4.08 -4.52 -8.63
N SER A 39 -3.46 -4.05 -7.54
CA SER A 39 -3.54 -2.63 -7.14
C SER A 39 -2.94 -1.71 -8.21
N SER A 40 -1.82 -2.11 -8.80
CA SER A 40 -1.14 -1.30 -9.82
C SER A 40 -1.87 -1.24 -11.17
N GLU A 41 -2.78 -2.19 -11.41
CA GLU A 41 -3.64 -2.24 -12.60
C GLU A 41 -5.04 -1.62 -12.33
N GLY A 42 -5.28 -1.06 -11.14
CA GLY A 42 -6.60 -0.53 -10.75
C GLY A 42 -7.66 -1.61 -10.51
N ARG A 43 -7.26 -2.88 -10.40
CA ARG A 43 -8.16 -4.03 -10.21
C ARG A 43 -8.47 -4.27 -8.73
N TRP A 44 -9.21 -3.33 -8.14
CA TRP A 44 -9.48 -3.30 -6.71
C TRP A 44 -10.29 -4.52 -6.22
N ASP A 45 -11.21 -5.04 -7.03
CA ASP A 45 -12.00 -6.23 -6.68
C ASP A 45 -11.16 -7.50 -6.62
N ASP A 46 -10.23 -7.68 -7.56
CA ASP A 46 -9.29 -8.79 -7.55
C ASP A 46 -8.37 -8.72 -6.33
N ARG A 47 -7.86 -7.53 -6.02
CA ARG A 47 -7.10 -7.28 -4.80
C ARG A 47 -7.91 -7.63 -3.55
N ALA A 48 -9.19 -7.25 -3.50
CA ALA A 48 -10.06 -7.54 -2.36
C ALA A 48 -10.28 -9.05 -2.18
N ARG A 49 -10.44 -9.81 -3.28
CA ARG A 49 -10.51 -11.28 -3.25
C ARG A 49 -9.24 -11.90 -2.68
N VAL A 50 -8.06 -11.42 -3.10
CA VAL A 50 -6.76 -11.87 -2.57
C VAL A 50 -6.68 -11.58 -1.07
N MET A 51 -7.03 -10.37 -0.63
CA MET A 51 -7.01 -9.98 0.79
C MET A 51 -7.99 -10.79 1.64
N LYS A 52 -9.19 -11.10 1.11
CA LYS A 52 -10.16 -11.96 1.77
C LYS A 52 -9.58 -13.36 1.99
N ARG A 53 -8.98 -13.94 0.96
CA ARG A 53 -8.35 -15.27 1.04
C ARG A 53 -7.20 -15.30 2.04
N MET A 54 -6.34 -14.27 2.06
CA MET A 54 -5.29 -14.13 3.08
C MET A 54 -5.86 -14.12 4.50
N ARG A 55 -6.99 -13.42 4.72
CA ARG A 55 -7.65 -13.37 6.03
C ARG A 55 -8.23 -14.73 6.44
N GLU A 56 -8.88 -15.43 5.52
CA GLU A 56 -9.44 -16.77 5.74
C GLU A 56 -8.34 -17.78 6.13
N MET A 57 -7.18 -17.69 5.49
CA MET A 57 -6.00 -18.53 5.79
C MET A 57 -5.13 -17.99 6.93
N ARG A 58 -5.55 -16.90 7.58
CA ARG A 58 -4.81 -16.21 8.67
C ARG A 58 -3.38 -15.78 8.28
N LEU A 59 -3.11 -15.60 6.98
CA LEU A 59 -1.84 -15.07 6.49
C LEU A 59 -1.73 -13.58 6.82
N ARG A 60 -0.63 -13.20 7.47
CA ARG A 60 -0.35 -11.81 7.83
C ARG A 60 0.87 -11.32 7.09
N LYS A 61 0.69 -10.26 6.31
CA LYS A 61 1.82 -9.48 5.82
C LYS A 61 2.50 -8.83 7.03
N ASP A 62 3.83 -8.90 7.08
CA ASP A 62 4.61 -8.09 8.01
C ASP A 62 4.26 -6.62 7.80
N THR A 63 3.74 -6.01 8.87
CA THR A 63 3.30 -4.62 8.78
C THR A 63 4.54 -3.75 8.65
N GLY A 64 4.61 -2.99 7.55
CA GLY A 64 5.67 -2.01 7.36
C GLY A 64 5.64 -1.01 8.52
N LYS A 65 6.78 -0.82 9.16
CA LYS A 65 6.98 0.23 10.16
C LYS A 65 7.76 1.34 9.48
N SER A 66 7.23 2.56 9.48
CA SER A 66 8.06 3.75 9.27
C SER A 66 8.45 4.30 10.63
N TRP A 67 9.58 4.99 10.70
CA TRP A 67 9.99 5.71 11.90
C TRP A 67 10.54 7.07 11.50
N ILE A 68 10.32 8.05 12.37
CA ILE A 68 11.01 9.34 12.32
C ILE A 68 11.80 9.50 13.61
N GLU A 69 12.94 10.16 13.53
CA GLU A 69 13.73 10.55 14.69
C GLU A 69 13.59 12.06 14.89
N LEU A 70 13.11 12.46 16.06
CA LEU A 70 12.96 13.86 16.45
C LEU A 70 13.63 14.02 17.82
N GLU A 71 14.60 14.92 17.93
CA GLU A 71 15.27 15.23 19.21
C GLU A 71 15.80 14.00 19.97
N LYS A 72 16.33 13.00 19.24
CA LYS A 72 16.81 11.69 19.74
C LYS A 72 15.72 10.71 20.20
N GLU A 73 14.44 11.02 19.96
CA GLU A 73 13.33 10.12 20.20
C GLU A 73 12.85 9.49 18.88
N VAL A 74 12.75 8.16 18.87
CA VAL A 74 12.28 7.39 17.71
C VAL A 74 10.78 7.14 17.83
N ARG A 75 10.00 7.77 16.94
CA ARG A 75 8.56 7.50 16.83
C ARG A 75 8.27 6.59 15.64
N SER A 76 7.76 5.40 15.93
CA SER A 76 7.36 4.43 14.90
C SER A 76 5.87 4.54 14.55
N PHE A 77 5.57 4.58 13.26
CA PHE A 77 4.21 4.57 12.73
C PHE A 77 3.92 3.21 12.08
N VAL A 78 2.77 2.65 12.40
CA VAL A 78 2.32 1.35 11.92
C VAL A 78 0.94 1.52 11.30
N VAL A 79 0.83 1.30 9.99
CA VAL A 79 -0.45 1.37 9.28
C VAL A 79 -1.43 0.33 9.87
N GLY A 80 -2.61 0.78 10.30
CA GLY A 80 -3.69 -0.08 10.81
C GLY A 80 -3.70 -0.31 12.32
N ARG A 81 -2.83 0.34 13.10
CA ARG A 81 -2.95 0.37 14.57
C ARG A 81 -3.75 1.60 14.96
N ALA A 82 -4.83 1.43 15.74
CA ALA A 82 -5.54 2.55 16.36
C ALA A 82 -4.54 3.42 17.10
N SER A 83 -4.53 4.70 16.76
CA SER A 83 -3.53 5.62 17.23
C SER A 83 -3.61 5.82 18.74
N ARG A 84 -2.45 6.00 19.38
CA ARG A 84 -2.38 6.57 20.73
C ARG A 84 -2.89 8.03 20.67
N PRO A 85 -3.36 8.62 21.78
CA PRO A 85 -3.98 9.95 21.84
C PRO A 85 -3.10 11.13 21.38
N ASP A 86 -1.87 10.87 20.91
CA ASP A 86 -0.94 11.85 20.35
C ASP A 86 -1.02 11.95 18.81
N SER A 87 -2.07 11.38 18.18
CA SER A 87 -2.26 11.40 16.72
C SER A 87 -3.00 12.61 16.18
N ALA A 88 -3.60 13.43 17.05
CA ALA A 88 -4.36 14.59 16.61
C ALA A 88 -3.52 15.53 15.74
N ALA A 89 -2.23 15.69 16.06
CA ALA A 89 -1.30 16.51 15.27
C ALA A 89 -0.99 15.89 13.88
N VAL A 90 -0.97 14.56 13.78
CA VAL A 90 -0.73 13.85 12.51
C VAL A 90 -1.97 13.91 11.62
N ASP A 91 -3.16 13.79 12.23
CA ASP A 91 -4.44 13.91 11.53
C ASP A 91 -4.65 15.34 11.00
N ASP A 92 -4.25 16.36 11.78
CA ASP A 92 -4.32 17.77 11.37
C ASP A 92 -3.39 18.08 10.18
N VAL A 93 -2.13 17.62 10.22
CA VAL A 93 -1.20 17.77 9.09
C VAL A 93 -1.71 17.00 7.86
N LEU A 94 -2.28 15.82 8.03
CA LEU A 94 -2.87 15.05 6.93
C LEU A 94 -4.07 15.79 6.32
N MET A 95 -4.91 16.41 7.15
CA MET A 95 -6.05 17.22 6.71
C MET A 95 -5.59 18.45 5.93
N GLN A 96 -4.58 19.17 6.43
CA GLN A 96 -3.98 20.32 5.74
C GLN A 96 -3.37 19.92 4.39
N LEU A 97 -2.62 18.82 4.33
CA LEU A 97 -2.03 18.33 3.08
C LEU A 97 -3.10 17.87 2.07
N SER A 98 -4.20 17.27 2.54
CA SER A 98 -5.32 16.88 1.67
C SER A 98 -6.08 18.09 1.11
N ALA A 99 -6.16 19.18 1.88
CA ALA A 99 -6.74 20.44 1.43
C ALA A 99 -5.86 21.08 0.34
N VAL A 100 -4.54 21.11 0.54
CA VAL A 100 -3.59 21.65 -0.45
C VAL A 100 -3.54 20.80 -1.73
N ALA A 101 -3.63 19.47 -1.61
CA ALA A 101 -3.65 18.57 -2.77
C ALA A 101 -4.93 18.69 -3.61
N SER A 102 -6.02 19.19 -3.04
CA SER A 102 -7.28 19.44 -3.75
C SER A 102 -7.30 20.78 -4.50
N ASP A 103 -6.34 21.67 -4.23
CA ASP A 103 -6.25 23.01 -4.83
C ASP A 103 -5.37 23.06 -6.11
N GLN A 104 -4.82 21.93 -6.56
CA GLN A 104 -3.92 21.87 -7.71
C GLN A 104 -4.57 21.48 -9.05
N ASP A 105 -5.91 21.35 -9.12
CA ASP A 105 -6.64 21.00 -10.36
C ASP A 105 -7.16 22.21 -11.19
N LEU A 106 -6.61 23.43 -11.05
CA LEU A 106 -7.13 24.62 -11.77
C LEU A 106 -6.16 25.43 -12.66
N VAL A 107 -5.01 24.87 -13.06
CA VAL A 107 -4.22 25.49 -14.15
C VAL A 107 -3.77 24.33 -15.05
N GLU A 108 -4.43 24.01 -16.15
CA GLU A 108 -4.42 24.78 -17.40
C GLU A 108 -5.74 24.65 -18.18
N SER A 109 -6.59 25.67 -18.11
CA SER A 109 -7.47 26.05 -19.21
C SER A 109 -7.07 27.47 -19.61
N ASN A 110 -6.23 27.61 -20.63
CA ASN A 110 -6.20 28.74 -21.54
C ASN A 110 -5.34 28.38 -22.75
N GLY A 111 -5.95 27.60 -23.65
CA GLY A 111 -5.52 27.55 -25.05
C GLY A 111 -6.26 28.63 -25.83
N LEU A 112 -5.52 29.66 -26.22
CA LEU A 112 -5.79 30.49 -27.40
C LEU A 112 -4.44 30.79 -28.06
#